data_AF-A0A6J8C9Y5-F1
#
_entry.id   AF-A0A6J8C9Y5-F1
#
_cell.length_a   1.000
_cell.length_b   1.000
_cell.length_c   1.000
_cell.angle_alpha   90.00
_cell.angle_beta   90.00
_cell.angle_gamma   90.00
#
_symmetry.space_group_name_H-M   'P 1'
#
loop_
_entity.id
_entity.type
_entity.pdbx_description
1 polymer ?
#
loop_
_entity_poly.entity_id
_entity_poly.type
_entity_poly.pdbx_seq_one_letter_code
_entity_poly.pdbx_strand_id
1 'polypeptide(L)'
;MTIHSDQVVGLTSPRASNLHICTGFIGNLAGDIKVQIQLAGNDNYQTIIPTYTTITDTTENCGIKRVLKFWIGFTVAMYNATIRCRVTNGLHQDVSPIYSNSETLYLVSNDFCNQNYNGTIENRYHHPTTCHRFVTCVANLPYVTACASGLCFRLETDRCDFCSLVKTCP
;
A
#
# COMPACT_ATOMS: atom_id res chain seq x y z
N MET A 1 1.99 -9.53 -3.65
CA MET A 1 2.41 -8.37 -2.84
C MET A 1 1.24 -7.96 -1.97
N THR A 2 1.49 -7.41 -0.79
CA THR A 2 0.45 -6.88 0.10
C THR A 2 0.74 -5.42 0.40
N ILE A 3 -0.23 -4.54 0.15
CA ILE A 3 -0.12 -3.12 0.39
C ILE A 3 -0.86 -2.76 1.68
N HIS A 4 -0.13 -2.18 2.64
CA HIS A 4 -0.74 -1.58 3.80
C HIS A 4 -1.69 -0.42 3.40
N SER A 5 -2.85 -0.34 4.04
CA SER A 5 -3.89 0.64 3.72
C SER A 5 -3.52 2.08 4.09
N ASP A 6 -2.67 2.25 5.10
CA ASP A 6 -2.22 3.54 5.63
C ASP A 6 -1.29 4.29 4.68
N GLN A 7 -1.86 4.92 3.65
CA GLN A 7 -1.16 5.59 2.57
C GLN A 7 -1.39 7.10 2.61
N VAL A 8 -0.74 7.77 3.57
CA VAL A 8 -0.89 9.21 3.78
C VAL A 8 0.27 9.97 3.16
N VAL A 9 -0.06 10.99 2.37
CA VAL A 9 0.90 11.86 1.68
C VAL A 9 1.63 12.75 2.69
N GLY A 10 2.94 12.93 2.51
CA GLY A 10 3.72 13.88 3.31
C GLY A 10 4.24 13.35 4.65
N LEU A 11 3.96 12.08 4.98
CA LEU A 11 4.65 11.41 6.08
C LEU A 11 6.13 11.19 5.73
N THR A 12 7.02 11.26 6.74
CA THR A 12 8.47 11.04 6.58
C THR A 12 8.91 9.65 7.05
N SER A 13 8.05 8.92 7.76
CA SER A 13 8.30 7.57 8.26
C SER A 13 7.00 6.75 8.35
N PRO A 14 7.08 5.41 8.34
CA PRO A 14 5.91 4.56 8.57
C PRO A 14 5.38 4.74 10.00
N ARG A 15 4.06 4.80 10.15
CA ARG A 15 3.39 4.79 11.47
C ARG A 15 3.23 3.36 11.96
N ALA A 16 3.52 3.10 13.24
CA ALA A 16 3.29 1.79 13.89
C ALA A 16 3.83 0.56 13.13
N SER A 17 4.92 0.71 12.36
CA SER A 17 5.46 -0.36 11.50
C SER A 17 4.47 -0.86 10.42
N ASN A 18 3.60 0.02 9.95
CA ASN A 18 2.71 -0.19 8.82
C ASN A 18 3.52 -0.27 7.53
N LEU A 19 3.93 -1.48 7.16
CA LEU A 19 4.79 -1.76 6.01
C LEU A 19 4.04 -2.55 4.94
N HIS A 20 4.30 -2.22 3.67
CA HIS A 20 3.99 -3.05 2.52
C HIS A 20 4.89 -4.28 2.52
N ILE A 21 4.46 -5.36 1.86
CA ILE A 21 5.16 -6.63 1.86
C ILE A 21 5.28 -7.17 0.44
N CYS A 22 6.52 -7.36 0.00
CA CYS A 22 6.88 -8.19 -1.14
C CYS A 22 7.42 -9.53 -0.63
N THR A 23 7.01 -10.63 -1.26
CA THR A 23 7.55 -11.96 -0.96
C THR A 23 7.83 -12.67 -2.27
N GLY A 24 8.99 -13.33 -2.36
CA GLY A 24 9.38 -14.07 -3.55
C GLY A 24 10.58 -14.98 -3.31
N PHE A 25 10.68 -16.03 -4.12
CA PHE A 25 11.86 -16.88 -4.18
C PHE A 25 12.92 -16.20 -5.05
N ILE A 26 14.09 -15.93 -4.48
CA ILE A 26 15.22 -15.28 -5.16
C ILE A 26 16.27 -16.28 -5.64
N GLY A 27 15.99 -17.58 -5.54
CA GLY A 27 16.86 -18.66 -5.98
C GLY A 27 17.86 -19.15 -4.93
N ASN A 28 18.71 -20.10 -5.34
CA ASN A 28 19.70 -20.73 -4.46
C ASN A 28 20.97 -19.89 -4.34
N LEU A 29 21.35 -19.17 -5.43
CA LEU A 29 22.17 -17.97 -5.29
C LEU A 29 21.24 -16.80 -5.10
N ALA A 30 21.46 -16.03 -4.03
CA ALA A 30 20.61 -14.92 -3.65
C ALA A 30 20.54 -13.88 -4.77
N GLY A 31 19.38 -13.81 -5.43
CA GLY A 31 19.02 -12.67 -6.25
C GLY A 31 18.45 -11.52 -5.41
N ASP A 32 17.41 -10.86 -5.93
CA ASP A 32 16.90 -9.64 -5.32
C ASP A 32 15.39 -9.45 -5.49
N ILE A 33 14.79 -8.65 -4.62
CA ILE A 33 13.41 -8.15 -4.74
C ILE A 33 13.47 -6.63 -4.77
N LYS A 34 13.03 -6.03 -5.88
CA LYS A 34 12.95 -4.58 -6.05
C LYS A 34 11.50 -4.14 -6.15
N VAL A 35 11.20 -2.94 -5.64
CA VAL A 35 9.87 -2.32 -5.77
C VAL A 35 9.87 -1.47 -7.04
N GLN A 36 8.83 -1.61 -7.85
CA GLN A 36 8.61 -0.77 -9.03
C GLN A 36 7.31 0.00 -8.91
N ILE A 37 7.29 1.21 -9.45
CA ILE A 37 6.13 2.09 -9.53
C ILE A 37 5.91 2.53 -10.99
N GLN A 38 4.65 2.63 -11.38
CA GLN A 38 4.21 3.29 -12.60
C GLN A 38 3.31 4.44 -12.19
N LEU A 39 3.76 5.66 -12.42
CA LEU A 39 2.98 6.87 -12.14
C LEU A 39 1.79 6.96 -13.12
N ALA A 40 0.72 7.63 -12.69
CA ALA A 40 -0.44 7.84 -13.55
C ALA A 40 -0.04 8.58 -14.84
N GLY A 41 -0.41 8.03 -16.00
CA GLY A 41 -0.04 8.57 -17.32
C GLY A 41 1.33 8.14 -17.85
N ASN A 42 2.11 7.37 -17.10
CA ASN A 42 3.35 6.77 -17.61
C ASN A 42 3.09 5.35 -18.13
N ASP A 43 3.72 4.98 -19.25
CA ASP A 43 3.59 3.64 -19.83
C ASP A 43 4.49 2.58 -19.17
N ASN A 44 5.52 3.01 -18.45
CA ASN A 44 6.58 2.11 -17.95
C ASN A 44 6.73 2.16 -16.43
N TYR A 45 7.03 0.98 -15.87
CA TYR A 45 7.43 0.84 -14.48
C TYR A 45 8.89 1.29 -14.27
N GLN A 46 9.10 2.09 -13.24
CA GLN A 46 10.41 2.52 -12.77
C GLN A 46 10.73 1.85 -11.43
N THR A 47 12.00 1.50 -11.21
CA THR A 47 12.42 0.95 -9.92
C THR A 47 12.60 2.08 -8.91
N ILE A 48 12.03 1.91 -7.71
CA ILE A 48 12.18 2.87 -6.61
C ILE A 48 12.95 2.26 -5.45
N ILE A 49 13.56 3.14 -4.66
CA ILE A 49 14.20 2.80 -3.40
C ILE A 49 13.23 3.20 -2.30
N PRO A 50 12.65 2.24 -1.54
CA PRO A 50 11.81 2.59 -0.43
C PRO A 50 12.59 3.33 0.67
N THR A 51 11.94 4.30 1.30
CA THR A 51 12.55 5.11 2.37
C THR A 51 12.86 4.26 3.60
N TYR A 52 12.07 3.21 3.84
CA TYR A 52 12.30 2.25 4.91
C TYR A 52 12.13 0.83 4.38
N THR A 53 13.05 -0.07 4.75
CA THR A 53 12.99 -1.49 4.38
C THR A 53 13.50 -2.38 5.50
N THR A 54 12.88 -3.54 5.66
CA THR A 54 13.46 -4.68 6.37
C THR A 54 13.38 -5.93 5.51
N ILE A 55 14.40 -6.78 5.62
CA ILE A 55 14.52 -7.99 4.83
C ILE A 55 14.57 -9.18 5.79
N THR A 56 13.84 -10.23 5.45
CA THR A 56 13.92 -11.52 6.13
C THR A 56 14.07 -12.61 5.07
N ASP A 57 15.15 -13.36 5.17
CA ASP A 57 15.44 -14.47 4.27
C ASP A 57 15.22 -15.79 5.01
N THR A 58 14.60 -16.74 4.32
CA THR A 58 14.34 -18.09 4.82
C THR A 58 14.74 -19.09 3.74
N THR A 59 15.31 -20.21 4.15
CA THR A 59 15.62 -21.30 3.23
C THR A 59 14.39 -22.18 3.09
N GLU A 60 13.86 -22.30 1.88
CA GLU A 60 12.68 -23.12 1.54
C GLU A 60 12.95 -23.82 0.20
N ASN A 61 12.74 -25.13 0.15
CA ASN A 61 12.96 -25.97 -1.06
C ASN A 61 14.33 -25.75 -1.74
N CYS A 62 15.41 -25.75 -0.96
CA CYS A 62 16.80 -25.54 -1.40
C CYS A 62 17.11 -24.14 -1.96
N GLY A 63 16.15 -23.22 -1.97
CA GLY A 63 16.33 -21.83 -2.38
C GLY A 63 16.06 -20.84 -1.25
N ILE A 64 16.37 -19.58 -1.51
CA ILE A 64 16.13 -18.49 -0.59
C ILE A 64 14.80 -17.83 -0.96
N LYS A 65 13.89 -17.79 0.01
CA LYS A 65 12.68 -16.98 -0.03
C LYS A 65 12.92 -15.72 0.77
N ARG A 66 12.74 -14.58 0.10
CA ARG A 66 12.90 -13.25 0.68
C ARG A 66 11.55 -12.61 0.95
N VAL A 67 11.39 -12.09 2.16
CA VAL A 67 10.31 -11.18 2.55
C VAL A 67 10.90 -9.79 2.68
N LEU A 68 10.56 -8.91 1.74
CA LEU A 68 10.90 -7.49 1.80
C LEU A 68 9.69 -6.73 2.36
N LYS A 69 9.81 -6.24 3.59
CA LYS A 69 8.85 -5.29 4.14
C LYS A 69 9.36 -3.88 3.88
N PHE A 70 8.50 -2.98 3.42
CA PHE A 70 8.95 -1.65 3.02
C PHE A 70 7.89 -0.59 3.22
N TRP A 71 8.34 0.66 3.28
CA TRP A 71 7.49 1.84 3.26
C TRP A 71 8.10 2.90 2.34
N ILE A 72 7.25 3.62 1.63
CA ILE A 72 7.64 4.69 0.72
C ILE A 72 7.00 5.99 1.20
N GLY A 73 7.76 7.09 1.15
CA GLY A 73 7.20 8.43 1.34
C GLY A 73 6.28 8.78 0.18
N PHE A 74 4.98 8.87 0.45
CA PHE A 74 3.99 9.21 -0.57
C PHE A 74 3.99 10.70 -0.88
N THR A 75 3.98 11.03 -2.17
CA THR A 75 3.86 12.41 -2.67
C THR A 75 2.62 12.54 -3.54
N VAL A 76 2.18 13.77 -3.78
CA VAL A 76 1.02 14.04 -4.66
C VAL A 76 1.25 13.55 -6.11
N ALA A 77 2.49 13.43 -6.56
CA ALA A 77 2.78 12.87 -7.89
C ALA A 77 2.44 11.38 -8.02
N MET A 78 2.22 10.69 -6.89
CA MET A 78 1.91 9.26 -6.83
C MET A 78 0.42 8.95 -6.77
N TYR A 79 -0.47 9.95 -6.87
CA TYR A 79 -1.92 9.70 -6.95
C TYR A 79 -2.22 8.77 -8.13
N ASN A 80 -2.99 7.70 -7.86
CA ASN A 80 -3.35 6.66 -8.82
C ASN A 80 -2.16 5.92 -9.46
N ALA A 81 -0.95 6.03 -8.90
CA ALA A 81 0.17 5.22 -9.33
C ALA A 81 -0.07 3.75 -8.98
N THR A 82 0.47 2.85 -9.80
CA THR A 82 0.46 1.41 -9.52
C THR A 82 1.84 0.95 -9.09
N ILE A 83 1.91 -0.02 -8.17
CA ILE A 83 3.17 -0.55 -7.68
C ILE A 83 3.19 -2.07 -7.81
N ARG A 84 4.37 -2.64 -8.01
CA ARG A 84 4.59 -4.08 -8.05
C ARG A 84 5.98 -4.44 -7.56
N CYS A 85 6.17 -5.70 -7.16
CA CYS A 85 7.48 -6.26 -6.87
C CYS A 85 8.07 -6.90 -8.13
N ARG A 86 9.39 -6.73 -8.32
CA ARG A 86 10.19 -7.42 -9.33
C ARG A 86 11.21 -8.30 -8.62
N VAL A 87 11.15 -9.59 -8.87
CA VAL A 87 12.04 -10.61 -8.29
C VAL A 87 13.03 -11.09 -9.35
N THR A 88 14.30 -11.14 -9.00
CA THR A 88 15.37 -11.71 -9.83
C THR A 88 16.08 -12.84 -9.10
N ASN A 89 16.60 -13.80 -9.87
CA ASN A 89 17.41 -14.90 -9.37
C ASN A 89 18.91 -14.58 -9.51
N GLY A 90 19.75 -15.04 -8.59
CA GLY A 90 21.21 -14.81 -8.62
C GLY A 90 21.98 -15.74 -9.56
N LEU A 91 21.37 -16.84 -10.05
CA LEU A 91 22.07 -17.91 -10.79
C LEU A 91 22.24 -17.68 -12.30
N HIS A 92 21.45 -16.83 -12.96
CA HIS A 92 21.59 -16.63 -14.41
C HIS A 92 21.00 -15.31 -14.87
N GLN A 93 21.72 -14.60 -15.74
CA GLN A 93 21.27 -13.37 -16.40
C GLN A 93 20.13 -13.63 -17.42
N ASP A 94 19.95 -14.89 -17.82
CA ASP A 94 18.92 -15.34 -18.80
C ASP A 94 17.57 -15.71 -18.16
N VAL A 95 17.48 -15.73 -16.82
CA VAL A 95 16.20 -15.95 -16.15
C VAL A 95 15.44 -14.65 -16.12
N SER A 96 14.31 -14.63 -16.83
CA SER A 96 13.40 -13.49 -16.83
C SER A 96 12.92 -13.16 -15.40
N PRO A 97 12.83 -11.87 -15.04
CA PRO A 97 12.32 -11.48 -13.74
C PRO A 97 10.86 -11.91 -13.54
N ILE A 98 10.53 -12.28 -12.31
CA ILE A 98 9.16 -12.59 -11.91
C ILE A 98 8.54 -11.35 -11.30
N TYR A 99 7.30 -11.04 -11.66
CA TYR A 99 6.56 -9.88 -11.16
C TYR A 99 5.41 -10.33 -10.26
N SER A 100 5.13 -9.55 -9.21
CA SER A 100 3.90 -9.74 -8.43
C SER A 100 2.67 -9.22 -9.19
N ASN A 101 1.48 -9.43 -8.61
CA ASN A 101 0.33 -8.58 -8.90
C ASN A 101 0.69 -7.09 -8.71
N SER A 102 0.03 -6.23 -9.49
CA SER A 102 0.16 -4.79 -9.38
C SER A 102 -0.97 -4.23 -8.55
N GLU A 103 -0.69 -3.24 -7.71
CA GLU A 103 -1.65 -2.63 -6.78
C GLU A 103 -1.68 -1.12 -6.98
N THR A 104 -2.88 -0.54 -7.00
CA THR A 104 -3.07 0.91 -7.09
C THR A 104 -2.92 1.56 -5.71
N LEU A 105 -2.24 2.70 -5.66
CA LEU A 105 -2.14 3.53 -4.46
C LEU A 105 -3.43 4.35 -4.28
N TYR A 106 -4.01 4.28 -3.09
CA TYR A 106 -5.15 5.11 -2.68
C TYR A 106 -4.68 6.05 -1.58
N LEU A 107 -4.24 7.23 -2.01
CA LEU A 107 -3.57 8.18 -1.13
C LEU A 107 -4.56 9.12 -0.45
N VAL A 108 -4.25 9.50 0.79
CA VAL A 108 -4.97 10.51 1.57
C VAL A 108 -4.02 11.65 1.94
N SER A 109 -4.48 12.90 1.82
CA SER A 109 -3.71 14.08 2.25
C SER A 109 -3.53 14.08 3.77
N ASN A 110 -2.36 14.50 4.28
CA ASN A 110 -2.16 14.65 5.72
C ASN A 110 -3.10 15.68 6.35
N ASP A 111 -3.55 16.67 5.57
CA ASP A 111 -4.49 17.71 6.04
C ASP A 111 -5.96 17.28 5.96
N PHE A 112 -6.25 16.05 5.54
CA PHE A 112 -7.62 15.56 5.35
C PHE A 112 -8.50 15.78 6.59
N CYS A 113 -7.99 15.51 7.79
CA CYS A 113 -8.76 15.66 9.01
C CYS A 113 -9.07 17.12 9.36
N ASN A 114 -8.18 18.05 9.04
CA ASN A 114 -8.40 19.48 9.26
C ASN A 114 -9.49 20.01 8.31
N GLN A 115 -9.51 19.53 7.08
CA GLN A 115 -10.46 19.96 6.05
C GLN A 115 -11.87 19.41 6.26
N ASN A 116 -11.99 18.24 6.89
CA ASN A 116 -13.27 17.55 7.07
C ASN A 116 -13.82 17.68 8.50
N TYR A 117 -13.17 18.46 9.37
CA TYR A 117 -13.61 18.64 10.76
C TYR A 117 -15.02 19.24 10.83
N ASN A 118 -15.99 18.44 11.28
CA ASN A 118 -17.38 18.85 11.41
C ASN A 118 -17.81 19.10 12.88
N GLY A 119 -16.86 19.26 13.81
CA GLY A 119 -17.19 19.56 15.21
C GLY A 119 -17.64 18.38 16.08
N THR A 120 -17.59 17.14 15.58
CA THR A 120 -17.95 15.91 16.31
C THR A 120 -16.73 15.14 16.86
N ILE A 121 -16.94 14.31 17.91
CA ILE A 121 -15.90 13.74 18.78
C ILE A 121 -15.28 12.43 18.23
N GLU A 122 -16.03 11.65 17.45
CA GLU A 122 -15.51 10.46 16.75
C GLU A 122 -15.73 10.63 15.25
N ASN A 123 -14.64 10.68 14.49
CA ASN A 123 -14.69 11.07 13.09
C ASN A 123 -14.01 10.00 12.22
N ARG A 124 -14.83 9.05 11.76
CA ARG A 124 -14.51 8.23 10.60
C ARG A 124 -15.17 8.84 9.37
N TYR A 125 -14.47 8.80 8.25
CA TYR A 125 -14.91 9.34 6.97
C TYR A 125 -14.74 8.31 5.87
N HIS A 126 -15.55 8.44 4.82
CA HIS A 126 -15.26 7.75 3.56
C HIS A 126 -13.86 8.12 3.07
N HIS A 127 -13.14 7.13 2.55
CA HIS A 127 -11.90 7.42 1.86
C HIS A 127 -12.19 8.22 0.59
N PRO A 128 -11.42 9.27 0.25
CA PRO A 128 -11.76 10.23 -0.81
C PRO A 128 -11.86 9.63 -2.22
N THR A 129 -11.28 8.45 -2.46
CA THR A 129 -11.23 7.83 -3.79
C THR A 129 -11.64 6.35 -3.85
N THR A 130 -12.08 5.76 -2.74
CA THR A 130 -12.53 4.35 -2.76
C THR A 130 -13.51 4.01 -1.65
N CYS A 131 -14.50 3.17 -1.94
CA CYS A 131 -15.45 2.67 -0.94
C CYS A 131 -14.81 1.64 0.02
N HIS A 132 -13.74 0.97 -0.42
CA HIS A 132 -13.17 -0.18 0.28
C HIS A 132 -12.22 0.22 1.42
N ARG A 133 -12.13 1.51 1.71
CA ARG A 133 -11.29 2.06 2.77
C ARG A 133 -12.03 3.20 3.47
N PHE A 134 -11.59 3.51 4.67
CA PHE A 134 -12.07 4.66 5.42
C PHE A 134 -10.92 5.36 6.14
N VAL A 135 -11.13 6.62 6.49
CA VAL A 135 -10.18 7.45 7.20
C VAL A 135 -10.67 7.63 8.62
N THR A 136 -9.85 7.31 9.62
CA THR A 136 -10.08 7.66 11.01
C THR A 136 -9.18 8.83 11.37
N CYS A 137 -9.76 9.89 11.94
CA CYS A 137 -8.99 11.03 12.43
C CYS A 137 -8.68 10.88 13.92
N VAL A 138 -7.39 10.78 14.26
CA VAL A 138 -6.92 10.74 15.67
C VAL A 138 -5.97 11.90 15.88
N ALA A 139 -6.29 12.80 16.81
CA ALA A 139 -5.52 14.03 17.07
C ALA A 139 -5.20 14.82 15.79
N ASN A 140 -6.21 15.00 14.91
CA ASN A 140 -6.12 15.67 13.60
C ASN A 140 -5.18 15.00 12.57
N LEU A 141 -4.73 13.76 12.82
CA LEU A 141 -3.97 12.98 11.85
C LEU A 141 -4.88 11.93 11.19
N PRO A 142 -4.87 11.81 9.86
CA PRO A 142 -5.66 10.80 9.15
C PRO A 142 -4.96 9.46 9.22
N TYR A 143 -5.70 8.39 9.53
CA TYR A 143 -5.25 7.00 9.48
C TYR A 143 -6.16 6.23 8.54
N VAL A 144 -5.60 5.51 7.57
CA VAL A 144 -6.41 4.81 6.57
C VAL A 144 -6.49 3.32 6.89
N THR A 145 -7.72 2.83 6.96
CA THR A 145 -8.02 1.42 7.23
C THR A 145 -8.77 0.83 6.05
N ALA A 146 -8.32 -0.35 5.60
CA ALA A 146 -9.05 -1.12 4.60
C ALA A 146 -10.19 -1.91 5.24
N CYS A 147 -11.32 -1.98 4.53
CA CYS A 147 -12.34 -2.97 4.80
C CYS A 147 -11.86 -4.37 4.40
N ALA A 148 -12.49 -5.41 4.96
CA ALA A 148 -12.28 -6.76 4.47
C ALA A 148 -12.62 -6.85 2.97
N SER A 149 -12.01 -7.82 2.28
CA SER A 149 -12.18 -7.99 0.83
C SER A 149 -13.65 -8.01 0.42
N GLY A 150 -14.03 -7.14 -0.52
CA GLY A 150 -15.40 -7.02 -1.02
C GLY A 150 -16.37 -6.22 -0.15
N LEU A 151 -15.95 -5.70 1.01
CA LEU A 151 -16.77 -4.83 1.85
C LEU A 151 -16.46 -3.36 1.58
N CYS A 152 -17.44 -2.50 1.88
CA CYS A 152 -17.34 -1.06 1.73
C CYS A 152 -17.68 -0.37 3.05
N PHE A 153 -17.01 0.75 3.33
CA PHE A 153 -17.29 1.51 4.54
C PHE A 153 -18.65 2.19 4.45
N ARG A 154 -19.48 1.97 5.46
CA ARG A 154 -20.81 2.52 5.61
C ARG A 154 -20.84 3.51 6.78
N LEU A 155 -20.84 4.79 6.45
CA LEU A 155 -20.75 5.88 7.43
C LEU A 155 -21.93 5.87 8.41
N GLU A 156 -23.14 5.53 7.98
CA GLU A 156 -24.34 5.57 8.85
C GLU A 156 -24.30 4.56 9.99
N THR A 157 -23.51 3.49 9.82
CA THR A 157 -23.33 2.44 10.83
C THR A 157 -21.91 2.36 11.37
N ASP A 158 -21.05 3.26 10.90
CA ASP A 158 -19.64 3.38 11.25
C ASP A 158 -18.84 2.06 11.16
N ARG A 159 -19.10 1.28 10.10
CA ARG A 159 -18.47 -0.04 9.89
C ARG A 159 -18.41 -0.42 8.42
N CYS A 160 -17.58 -1.41 8.11
CA CYS A 160 -17.59 -2.05 6.80
C CYS A 160 -18.81 -2.98 6.68
N ASP A 161 -19.55 -2.85 5.59
CA ASP A 161 -20.76 -3.62 5.28
C ASP A 161 -20.72 -4.03 3.80
N PHE A 162 -21.70 -4.81 3.34
CA PHE A 162 -21.84 -5.12 1.93
C PHE A 162 -21.98 -3.83 1.12
N CYS A 163 -21.22 -3.73 0.03
CA CYS A 163 -21.22 -2.53 -0.81
C CYS A 163 -22.60 -2.16 -1.37
N SER A 164 -23.48 -3.14 -1.57
CA SER A 164 -24.88 -2.92 -2.00
C SER A 164 -25.74 -2.17 -0.98
N LEU A 165 -25.32 -2.10 0.28
CA LEU A 165 -26.02 -1.39 1.36
C LEU A 165 -25.45 0.02 1.61
N VAL A 166 -24.32 0.36 0.98
CA VAL A 166 -23.68 1.67 1.09
C VAL A 166 -24.34 2.61 0.08
N LYS A 167 -25.01 3.65 0.59
CA LYS A 167 -25.75 4.60 -0.26
C LYS A 167 -24.84 5.63 -0.92
N THR A 168 -23.73 5.97 -0.27
CA THR A 168 -22.81 6.99 -0.71
C THR A 168 -21.39 6.44 -0.74
N CYS A 169 -20.77 6.50 -1.91
CA CYS A 169 -19.35 6.26 -2.10
C CYS A 169 -18.81 7.32 -3.08
N PRO A 170 -17.53 7.75 -2.93
CA PRO A 170 -16.85 8.58 -3.92
C PRO A 170 -16.96 8.07 -5.36
#